data_AF-A0A7S1US21-F1
#
_entry.id   AF-A0A7S1US21-F1
#
_cell.length_a   1.000
_cell.length_b   1.000
_cell.length_c   1.000
_cell.angle_alpha   90.00
_cell.angle_beta   90.00
_cell.angle_gamma   90.00
#
_symmetry.space_group_name_H-M   'P 1'
#
loop_
_entity.id
_entity.type
_entity.pdbx_description
1 polymer ?
#
loop_
_entity_poly.entity_id
_entity_poly.type
_entity_poly.pdbx_seq_one_letter_code
_entity_poly.pdbx_strand_id
1 'polypeptide(L)'
;PSVFLFSEREYLPKDFFWMRILVRPSARTATTLLASSAIFFFRCCTASKNTSATAFVSGNGDISVDTTKMKASSSSSSSENMTTTETIDPEYPGTAVARMLAVRARVKELAEDTVNKPFHGDWEDVRRKLLWAGGLRDLPNYRPGQGYTGHSFQDFNHVDLTTMRMDVSANENDGRVAGIALGNQLGPGIKVASLPELGPGGSWSTCAMGCNTEPKPRDVAHLQFQSRIAFKLVWVPPDFTEFVLVDDAGEFLAAGSPTGMSLPSLRERQRNYRLVQGSKYAKEADLLGHLMAQRRHAAAAVDDDE
;
A
#
# COMPACT_ATOMS: atom_id res chain seq x y z
N PRO A 1 -5.26 17.05 50.91
CA PRO A 1 -4.43 17.21 49.70
C PRO A 1 -3.81 15.88 49.30
N SER A 2 -4.60 15.09 48.57
CA SER A 2 -4.29 13.73 48.13
C SER A 2 -4.19 13.75 46.60
N VAL A 3 -3.00 13.53 46.07
CA VAL A 3 -2.75 13.41 44.63
C VAL A 3 -2.58 11.92 44.31
N PHE A 4 -3.56 11.35 43.62
CA PHE A 4 -3.44 10.03 42.99
C PHE A 4 -2.70 10.19 41.65
N LEU A 5 -1.57 9.51 41.50
CA LEU A 5 -0.92 9.30 40.20
C LEU A 5 -1.30 7.89 39.71
N PHE A 6 -2.13 7.83 38.68
CA PHE A 6 -2.34 6.61 37.90
C PHE A 6 -1.15 6.40 36.96
N SER A 7 -0.56 5.21 37.01
CA SER A 7 0.44 4.72 36.06
C SER A 7 -0.30 3.86 35.02
N GLU A 8 -0.42 4.35 33.78
CA GLU A 8 -0.89 3.55 32.65
C GLU A 8 0.15 2.48 32.29
N ARG A 9 -0.26 1.21 32.29
CA ARG A 9 0.48 0.11 31.65
C ARG A 9 0.07 0.04 30.19
N GLU A 10 1.00 0.33 29.30
CA GLU A 10 0.90 0.00 27.89
C GLU A 10 0.75 -1.53 27.73
N TYR A 11 -0.36 -1.97 27.14
CA TYR A 11 -0.48 -3.32 26.58
C TYR A 11 0.10 -3.29 25.17
N LEU A 12 1.33 -3.80 25.03
CA LEU A 12 1.95 -4.12 23.74
C LEU A 12 2.05 -5.64 23.55
N PRO A 13 2.00 -6.15 22.30
CA PRO A 13 2.11 -7.59 22.01
C PRO A 13 3.47 -8.16 22.46
N LYS A 14 3.46 -9.40 22.93
CA LYS A 14 4.51 -10.05 23.75
C LYS A 14 5.89 -10.29 23.10
N ASP A 15 6.17 -9.84 21.88
CA ASP A 15 7.40 -10.22 21.17
C ASP A 15 8.31 -9.05 20.75
N PHE A 16 8.41 -8.00 21.57
CA PHE A 16 9.47 -6.99 21.44
C PHE A 16 10.07 -6.63 22.81
N PHE A 17 11.32 -7.02 23.02
CA PHE A 17 12.12 -6.64 24.19
C PHE A 17 13.01 -5.45 23.81
N TRP A 18 12.73 -4.26 24.35
CA TRP A 18 13.66 -3.14 24.29
C TRP A 18 14.51 -3.13 25.57
N MET A 19 15.78 -3.52 25.48
CA MET A 19 16.71 -3.35 26.60
C MET A 19 17.29 -1.93 26.56
N ARG A 20 16.76 -1.06 27.43
CA ARG A 20 17.27 0.30 27.63
C ARG A 20 18.35 0.25 28.73
N ILE A 21 19.63 0.23 28.35
CA ILE A 21 20.73 0.40 29.32
C ILE A 21 20.84 1.89 29.64
N LEU A 22 20.44 2.28 30.85
CA LEU A 22 20.69 3.60 31.40
C LEU A 22 22.09 3.63 32.02
N VAL A 23 23.05 4.26 31.34
CA VAL A 23 24.34 4.64 31.96
C VAL A 23 24.14 5.97 32.66
N ARG A 24 24.28 5.98 34.00
CA ARG A 24 24.34 7.24 34.78
C ARG A 24 25.71 7.90 34.56
N PRO A 25 25.79 9.19 34.18
CA PRO A 25 27.06 9.88 34.17
C PRO A 25 27.44 10.28 35.61
N SER A 26 28.63 9.86 36.02
CA SER A 26 29.32 10.40 37.20
C SER A 26 29.92 11.76 36.84
N ALA A 27 29.77 12.73 37.73
CA ALA A 27 30.31 14.07 37.57
C ALA A 27 31.84 14.06 37.52
N ARG A 28 32.41 14.63 36.44
CA ARG A 28 33.42 15.72 36.46
C ARG A 28 34.06 15.90 35.08
N THR A 29 34.32 17.17 34.78
CA THR A 29 35.19 17.73 33.74
C THR A 29 34.70 17.73 32.29
N ALA A 30 34.59 18.95 31.77
CA ALA A 30 34.20 19.31 30.42
C ALA A 30 35.31 18.98 29.42
N THR A 31 34.99 18.30 28.32
CA THR A 31 35.60 18.55 27.01
C THR A 31 34.64 18.04 25.93
N THR A 32 34.37 18.89 24.94
CA THR A 32 33.62 18.61 23.71
C THR A 32 34.26 17.48 22.90
N LEU A 33 33.49 16.44 22.60
CA LEU A 33 33.81 15.43 21.58
C LEU A 33 32.51 14.95 20.93
N LEU A 34 32.41 15.18 19.61
CA LEU A 34 31.42 14.61 18.72
C LEU A 34 31.61 13.09 18.69
N ALA A 35 30.62 12.33 19.16
CA ALA A 35 30.61 10.87 19.05
C ALA A 35 29.63 10.44 17.94
N SER A 36 30.19 10.00 16.82
CA SER A 36 29.49 9.22 15.80
C SER A 36 29.09 7.86 16.37
N SER A 37 27.81 7.53 16.35
CA SER A 37 27.32 6.20 16.69
C SER A 37 27.58 5.24 15.53
N ALA A 38 28.60 4.38 15.67
CA ALA A 38 28.80 3.22 14.81
C ALA A 38 27.91 2.07 15.30
N ILE A 39 27.04 1.56 14.43
CA ILE A 39 26.25 0.35 14.67
C ILE A 39 27.06 -0.84 14.13
N PHE A 40 27.54 -1.70 15.03
CA PHE A 40 28.12 -3.00 14.67
C PHE A 40 27.00 -4.05 14.57
N PHE A 41 26.86 -4.69 13.42
CA PHE A 41 26.04 -5.89 13.26
C PHE A 41 26.88 -7.15 13.53
N PHE A 42 26.46 -7.95 14.50
CA PHE A 42 26.98 -9.30 14.70
C PHE A 42 26.42 -10.24 13.62
N ARG A 43 27.31 -10.76 12.78
CA ARG A 43 27.01 -11.78 11.76
C ARG A 43 27.09 -13.15 12.41
N CYS A 44 25.95 -13.78 12.68
CA CYS A 44 25.93 -15.19 13.08
C CYS A 44 25.88 -16.06 11.82
N CYS A 45 27.01 -16.68 11.48
CA CYS A 45 27.11 -17.68 10.43
C CYS A 45 26.71 -19.05 10.98
N THR A 46 25.58 -19.59 10.53
CA THR A 46 25.32 -21.03 10.60
C THR A 46 25.28 -21.58 9.18
N ALA A 47 26.39 -22.22 8.78
CA ALA A 47 26.48 -23.01 7.57
C ALA A 47 25.68 -24.31 7.76
N SER A 48 24.74 -24.58 6.88
CA SER A 48 24.15 -25.92 6.73
C SER A 48 24.37 -26.38 5.30
N LYS A 49 25.25 -27.37 5.15
CA LYS A 49 25.46 -28.14 3.92
C LYS A 49 24.46 -29.29 3.96
N ASN A 50 23.64 -29.44 2.93
CA ASN A 50 23.02 -30.72 2.60
C ASN A 50 23.09 -30.93 1.08
N THR A 51 24.04 -31.78 0.70
CA THR A 51 24.15 -32.51 -0.57
C THR A 51 23.42 -33.84 -0.44
N SER A 52 22.60 -34.20 -1.43
CA SER A 52 22.34 -35.57 -1.93
C SER A 52 21.32 -35.45 -3.08
N ALA A 53 21.71 -35.63 -4.36
CA ALA A 53 22.05 -36.87 -5.08
C ALA A 53 20.86 -37.32 -5.94
N THR A 54 21.01 -37.14 -7.25
CA THR A 54 20.16 -37.66 -8.32
C THR A 54 20.52 -39.12 -8.61
N ALA A 55 19.52 -39.96 -8.81
CA ALA A 55 19.70 -41.32 -9.33
C ALA A 55 18.97 -41.44 -10.66
N PHE A 56 19.75 -41.60 -11.74
CA PHE A 56 19.30 -42.02 -13.06
C PHE A 56 19.40 -43.55 -13.11
N VAL A 57 18.29 -44.23 -13.40
CA VAL A 57 18.30 -45.64 -13.80
C VAL A 57 18.06 -45.67 -15.31
N SER A 58 19.08 -46.14 -16.03
CA SER A 58 19.04 -46.47 -17.45
C SER A 58 18.70 -47.95 -17.59
N GLY A 59 17.66 -48.27 -18.37
CA GLY A 59 17.32 -49.63 -18.74
C GLY A 59 17.04 -49.68 -20.24
N ASN A 60 17.98 -50.22 -21.00
CA ASN A 60 17.83 -50.52 -22.42
C ASN A 60 16.91 -51.74 -22.61
N GLY A 61 16.06 -51.68 -23.64
CA GLY A 61 15.30 -52.82 -24.13
C GLY A 61 14.58 -52.45 -25.44
N ASP A 62 15.26 -52.66 -26.56
CA ASP A 62 14.67 -52.67 -27.91
C ASP A 62 13.69 -53.85 -28.05
N ILE A 63 12.55 -53.61 -28.72
CA ILE A 63 11.89 -54.51 -29.69
C ILE A 63 10.95 -53.66 -30.56
N SER A 64 10.93 -53.99 -31.84
CA SER A 64 10.47 -53.21 -32.99
C SER A 64 9.08 -53.63 -33.51
N VAL A 65 8.46 -52.74 -34.31
CA VAL A 65 7.32 -52.91 -35.27
C VAL A 65 5.92 -52.95 -34.59
N ASP A 66 4.87 -52.20 -34.97
CA ASP A 66 4.39 -51.85 -36.31
C ASP A 66 3.61 -50.51 -36.38
N THR A 67 3.48 -50.06 -37.62
CA THR A 67 2.91 -48.87 -38.23
C THR A 67 1.42 -48.62 -37.94
N THR A 68 1.05 -47.38 -37.58
CA THR A 68 -0.16 -46.71 -38.12
C THR A 68 -0.10 -45.19 -37.89
N LYS A 69 -0.26 -44.45 -39.00
CA LYS A 69 -0.22 -42.99 -39.09
C LYS A 69 -1.31 -42.32 -38.25
N MET A 70 -0.91 -41.52 -37.26
CA MET A 70 -1.75 -40.46 -36.69
C MET A 70 -1.09 -39.12 -37.03
N LYS A 71 -1.73 -38.37 -37.92
CA LYS A 71 -1.31 -37.05 -38.38
C LYS A 71 -1.58 -36.03 -37.27
N ALA A 72 -0.57 -35.75 -36.45
CA ALA A 72 -0.62 -34.66 -35.49
C ALA A 72 -0.22 -33.34 -36.17
N SER A 73 -1.14 -32.39 -36.07
CA SER A 73 -1.08 -30.97 -36.37
C SER A 73 0.27 -30.29 -36.07
N SER A 74 0.93 -29.79 -37.11
CA SER A 74 1.97 -28.79 -37.03
C SER A 74 1.43 -27.45 -37.56
N SER A 75 0.52 -26.83 -36.81
CA SER A 75 0.28 -25.39 -36.95
C SER A 75 1.38 -24.69 -36.15
N SER A 76 2.43 -24.27 -36.84
CA SER A 76 3.41 -23.31 -36.34
C SER A 76 2.66 -22.00 -36.06
N SER A 77 2.09 -21.89 -34.87
CA SER A 77 1.71 -20.60 -34.32
C SER A 77 3.02 -19.90 -33.98
N SER A 78 3.49 -19.10 -34.93
CA SER A 78 4.41 -18.01 -34.63
C SER A 78 3.76 -17.23 -33.49
N SER A 79 4.27 -17.45 -32.28
CA SER A 79 4.01 -16.57 -31.15
C SER A 79 4.51 -15.20 -31.56
N GLU A 80 3.61 -14.39 -32.10
CA GLU A 80 3.79 -12.97 -32.21
C GLU A 80 4.03 -12.49 -30.79
N ASN A 81 5.30 -12.33 -30.47
CA ASN A 81 5.76 -11.62 -29.29
C ASN A 81 5.34 -10.17 -29.54
N MET A 82 4.06 -9.88 -29.27
CA MET A 82 3.53 -8.54 -29.17
C MET A 82 4.32 -7.89 -28.04
N THR A 83 5.44 -7.30 -28.43
CA THR A 83 6.10 -6.23 -27.72
C THR A 83 5.07 -5.10 -27.69
N THR A 84 4.13 -5.22 -26.77
CA THR A 84 3.29 -4.12 -26.34
C THR A 84 4.29 -3.08 -25.87
N THR A 85 4.51 -2.06 -26.69
CA THR A 85 5.33 -0.91 -26.32
C THR A 85 4.67 -0.33 -25.08
N GLU A 86 5.20 -0.65 -23.90
CA GLU A 86 4.64 -0.17 -22.63
C GLU A 86 4.63 1.36 -22.70
N THR A 87 3.47 1.97 -22.52
CA THR A 87 3.35 3.43 -22.41
C THR A 87 4.15 3.89 -21.20
N ILE A 88 5.18 4.71 -21.44
CA ILE A 88 6.01 5.29 -20.39
C ILE A 88 5.46 6.68 -20.05
N ASP A 89 5.19 6.91 -18.76
CA ASP A 89 4.91 8.26 -18.27
C ASP A 89 6.21 9.05 -18.19
N PRO A 90 6.34 10.19 -18.89
CA PRO A 90 7.59 10.96 -18.93
C PRO A 90 7.95 11.62 -17.59
N GLU A 91 6.96 11.89 -16.73
CA GLU A 91 7.17 12.50 -15.42
C GLU A 91 7.46 11.45 -14.35
N TYR A 92 6.79 10.30 -14.44
CA TYR A 92 6.89 9.18 -13.50
C TYR A 92 7.13 7.86 -14.25
N PRO A 93 8.37 7.63 -14.77
CA PRO A 93 8.68 6.52 -15.67
C PRO A 93 8.59 5.12 -15.03
N GLY A 94 8.45 5.04 -13.71
CA GLY A 94 8.18 3.80 -13.00
C GLY A 94 6.70 3.43 -12.95
N THR A 95 5.79 4.27 -13.44
CA THR A 95 4.35 3.99 -13.47
C THR A 95 4.03 2.84 -14.42
N ALA A 96 3.28 1.83 -13.95
CA ALA A 96 2.64 0.86 -14.83
C ALA A 96 1.34 1.46 -15.39
N VAL A 97 1.46 2.26 -16.45
CA VAL A 97 0.36 3.13 -16.95
C VAL A 97 -0.91 2.35 -17.29
N ALA A 98 -0.80 1.24 -18.02
CA ALA A 98 -1.97 0.42 -18.38
C ALA A 98 -2.71 -0.09 -17.13
N ARG A 99 -1.95 -0.53 -16.12
CA ARG A 99 -2.51 -0.99 -14.84
C ARG A 99 -3.15 0.14 -14.04
N MET A 100 -2.51 1.30 -13.99
CA MET A 100 -3.06 2.49 -13.33
C MET A 100 -4.44 2.86 -13.91
N LEU A 101 -4.55 2.91 -15.23
CA LEU A 101 -5.79 3.25 -15.92
C LEU A 101 -6.88 2.19 -15.69
N ALA A 102 -6.52 0.90 -15.73
CA ALA A 102 -7.45 -0.19 -15.45
C ALA A 102 -7.98 -0.15 -14.01
N VAL A 103 -7.13 0.15 -13.03
CA VAL A 103 -7.54 0.38 -11.63
C VAL A 103 -8.54 1.54 -11.53
N ARG A 104 -8.22 2.70 -12.14
CA ARG A 104 -9.09 3.88 -12.09
C ARG A 104 -10.45 3.61 -12.72
N ALA A 105 -10.48 2.91 -13.86
CA ALA A 105 -11.73 2.50 -14.50
C ALA A 105 -12.55 1.59 -13.58
N ARG A 106 -11.92 0.58 -12.97
CA ARG A 106 -12.58 -0.34 -12.03
C ARG A 106 -13.14 0.37 -10.79
N VAL A 107 -12.43 1.34 -10.24
CA VAL A 107 -12.92 2.14 -9.10
C VAL A 107 -14.16 2.95 -9.49
N LYS A 108 -14.17 3.58 -10.67
CA LYS A 108 -15.32 4.33 -11.17
C LYS A 108 -16.52 3.42 -11.42
N GLU A 109 -16.31 2.27 -12.06
CA GLU A 109 -17.36 1.26 -12.27
C GLU A 109 -17.98 0.79 -10.95
N LEU A 110 -17.16 0.52 -9.94
CA LEU A 110 -17.65 0.18 -8.60
C LEU A 110 -18.44 1.32 -7.94
N ALA A 111 -18.03 2.57 -8.14
CA ALA A 111 -18.74 3.72 -7.58
C ALA A 111 -20.12 3.93 -8.22
N GLU A 112 -20.28 3.54 -9.49
CA GLU A 112 -21.55 3.60 -10.21
C GLU A 112 -22.52 2.46 -9.84
N ASP A 113 -22.05 1.42 -9.15
CA ASP A 113 -22.89 0.32 -8.67
C ASP A 113 -23.78 0.76 -7.49
N THR A 114 -24.89 1.40 -7.82
CA THR A 114 -25.89 1.88 -6.86
C THR A 114 -26.64 0.77 -6.12
N VAL A 115 -26.54 -0.47 -6.63
CA VAL A 115 -27.24 -1.64 -6.06
C VAL A 115 -26.41 -2.21 -4.91
N ASN A 116 -25.14 -2.55 -5.18
CA ASN A 116 -24.29 -3.19 -4.18
C ASN A 116 -23.55 -2.17 -3.30
N LYS A 117 -23.40 -0.91 -3.76
CA LYS A 117 -22.76 0.18 -3.01
C LYS A 117 -21.45 -0.24 -2.35
N PRO A 118 -20.46 -0.71 -3.12
CA PRO A 118 -19.29 -1.45 -2.62
C PRO A 118 -18.37 -0.67 -1.68
N PHE A 119 -18.52 0.66 -1.60
CA PHE A 119 -17.76 1.54 -0.70
C PHE A 119 -18.56 1.99 0.54
N HIS A 120 -19.71 1.37 0.80
CA HIS A 120 -20.55 1.63 1.97
C HIS A 120 -20.72 0.34 2.81
N GLY A 121 -21.08 0.50 4.08
CA GLY A 121 -21.27 -0.63 4.99
C GLY A 121 -20.00 -0.99 5.77
N ASP A 122 -19.86 -2.25 6.18
CA ASP A 122 -18.77 -2.67 7.06
C ASP A 122 -17.38 -2.41 6.45
N TRP A 123 -16.50 -1.82 7.25
CA TRP A 123 -15.18 -1.40 6.81
C TRP A 123 -14.29 -2.54 6.31
N GLU A 124 -14.39 -3.75 6.87
CA GLU A 124 -13.57 -4.87 6.37
C GLU A 124 -13.95 -5.25 4.94
N ASP A 125 -15.24 -5.22 4.61
CA ASP A 125 -15.73 -5.45 3.25
C ASP A 125 -15.29 -4.35 2.30
N VAL A 126 -15.43 -3.08 2.72
CA VAL A 126 -14.97 -1.93 1.94
C VAL A 126 -13.46 -1.99 1.69
N ARG A 127 -12.65 -2.30 2.72
CA ARG A 127 -11.20 -2.45 2.60
C ARG A 127 -10.82 -3.57 1.63
N ARG A 128 -11.48 -4.74 1.71
CA ARG A 128 -11.28 -5.83 0.74
C ARG A 128 -11.62 -5.40 -0.68
N LYS A 129 -12.69 -4.61 -0.86
CA LYS A 129 -13.05 -4.05 -2.18
C LYS A 129 -12.02 -3.05 -2.68
N LEU A 130 -11.48 -2.18 -1.83
CA LEU A 130 -10.38 -1.27 -2.19
C LEU A 130 -9.14 -2.03 -2.66
N LEU A 131 -8.75 -3.09 -1.93
CA LEU A 131 -7.64 -3.96 -2.32
C LEU A 131 -7.89 -4.61 -3.69
N TRP A 132 -9.04 -5.24 -3.88
CA TRP A 132 -9.39 -5.89 -5.13
C TRP A 132 -9.47 -4.90 -6.31
N ALA A 133 -10.07 -3.73 -6.09
CA ALA A 133 -10.14 -2.64 -7.07
C ALA A 133 -8.73 -2.20 -7.50
N GLY A 134 -7.79 -2.21 -6.55
CA GLY A 134 -6.39 -1.90 -6.79
C GLY A 134 -5.54 -3.02 -7.38
N GLY A 135 -6.09 -4.21 -7.59
CA GLY A 135 -5.32 -5.38 -8.01
C GLY A 135 -4.40 -5.92 -6.92
N LEU A 136 -4.83 -5.86 -5.66
CA LEU A 136 -4.14 -6.44 -4.51
C LEU A 136 -4.94 -7.60 -3.92
N ARG A 137 -4.22 -8.62 -3.44
CA ARG A 137 -4.75 -9.69 -2.60
C ARG A 137 -4.93 -9.19 -1.16
N ASP A 138 -5.95 -9.69 -0.48
CA ASP A 138 -6.10 -9.51 0.96
C ASP A 138 -5.28 -10.59 1.69
N LEU A 139 -4.14 -10.17 2.25
CA LEU A 139 -3.15 -11.01 2.91
C LEU A 139 -2.88 -10.49 4.33
N PRO A 140 -3.89 -10.48 5.22
CA PRO A 140 -3.79 -9.87 6.55
C PRO A 140 -2.92 -10.68 7.53
N ASN A 141 -2.57 -11.93 7.19
CA ASN A 141 -1.82 -12.83 8.06
C ASN A 141 -0.36 -13.03 7.60
N TYR A 142 0.08 -12.29 6.58
CA TYR A 142 1.46 -12.36 6.07
C TYR A 142 2.40 -11.50 6.92
N ARG A 143 3.70 -11.80 6.84
CA ARG A 143 4.72 -11.00 7.52
C ARG A 143 5.02 -9.72 6.72
N PRO A 144 5.40 -8.62 7.40
CA PRO A 144 5.94 -7.44 6.72
C PRO A 144 7.07 -7.82 5.75
N GLY A 145 7.05 -7.24 4.54
CA GLY A 145 7.99 -7.57 3.45
C GLY A 145 7.67 -8.83 2.64
N GLN A 146 6.70 -9.66 3.07
CA GLN A 146 6.29 -10.88 2.37
C GLN A 146 4.93 -10.75 1.66
N GLY A 147 4.40 -9.53 1.52
CA GLY A 147 3.10 -9.28 0.90
C GLY A 147 1.98 -9.01 1.90
N TYR A 148 2.31 -8.69 3.16
CA TYR A 148 1.32 -8.23 4.14
C TYR A 148 0.58 -6.99 3.66
N THR A 149 -0.72 -7.12 3.40
CA THR A 149 -1.62 -6.01 3.04
C THR A 149 -2.56 -5.61 4.18
N GLY A 150 -2.41 -6.21 5.37
CA GLY A 150 -3.32 -5.98 6.51
C GLY A 150 -3.44 -4.52 6.96
N HIS A 151 -2.38 -3.72 6.78
CA HIS A 151 -2.40 -2.29 7.11
C HIS A 151 -2.86 -1.36 5.97
N SER A 152 -3.02 -1.88 4.75
CA SER A 152 -3.42 -1.09 3.59
C SER A 152 -4.78 -0.43 3.87
N PHE A 153 -4.82 0.90 3.75
CA PHE A 153 -5.97 1.76 4.04
C PHE A 153 -6.45 1.75 5.51
N GLN A 154 -5.77 1.02 6.40
CA GLN A 154 -6.19 0.81 7.79
C GLN A 154 -5.61 1.84 8.76
N ASP A 155 -4.61 2.61 8.33
CA ASP A 155 -3.95 3.64 9.11
C ASP A 155 -3.91 4.98 8.34
N PHE A 156 -3.32 6.00 8.96
CA PHE A 156 -3.37 7.36 8.42
C PHE A 156 -2.57 7.56 7.12
N ASN A 157 -1.56 6.72 6.82
CA ASN A 157 -0.59 7.02 5.77
C ASN A 157 -0.38 5.91 4.73
N HIS A 158 -0.75 4.64 4.93
CA HIS A 158 -0.71 3.60 3.89
C HIS A 158 -1.97 3.63 3.01
N VAL A 159 -2.22 4.79 2.42
CA VAL A 159 -3.48 5.13 1.74
C VAL A 159 -3.34 5.35 0.25
N ASP A 160 -2.11 5.23 -0.27
CA ASP A 160 -1.78 5.46 -1.67
C ASP A 160 -1.73 4.14 -2.41
N LEU A 161 -2.72 3.87 -3.25
CA LEU A 161 -2.60 2.75 -4.16
C LEU A 161 -1.71 3.15 -5.35
N THR A 162 -0.49 2.61 -5.35
CA THR A 162 0.51 2.83 -6.40
C THR A 162 0.55 1.65 -7.35
N THR A 163 0.66 1.92 -8.65
CA THR A 163 0.81 0.90 -9.69
C THR A 163 2.10 1.11 -10.44
N MET A 164 3.07 0.23 -10.25
CA MET A 164 4.44 0.42 -10.70
C MET A 164 4.89 -0.70 -11.63
N ARG A 165 5.85 -0.39 -12.50
CA ARG A 165 6.51 -1.39 -13.35
C ARG A 165 7.28 -2.37 -12.47
N MET A 166 7.38 -3.62 -12.92
CA MET A 166 7.97 -4.67 -12.08
C MET A 166 9.49 -4.52 -11.90
N ASP A 167 10.16 -3.87 -12.85
CA ASP A 167 11.60 -3.56 -12.79
C ASP A 167 11.93 -2.55 -11.67
N VAL A 168 11.06 -1.57 -11.42
CA VAL A 168 11.23 -0.58 -10.34
C VAL A 168 10.68 -1.05 -8.99
N SER A 169 9.90 -2.13 -8.95
CA SER A 169 9.29 -2.63 -7.71
C SER A 169 10.29 -3.01 -6.62
N ALA A 170 11.54 -3.29 -7.00
CA ALA A 170 12.62 -3.64 -6.08
C ALA A 170 13.46 -2.43 -5.63
N ASN A 171 13.13 -1.21 -6.07
CA ASN A 171 13.83 0.00 -5.64
C ASN A 171 13.74 0.17 -4.12
N GLU A 172 14.83 0.59 -3.50
CA GLU A 172 14.88 0.93 -2.07
C GLU A 172 14.61 2.44 -1.88
N ASN A 173 14.23 2.83 -0.66
CA ASN A 173 13.97 4.24 -0.36
C ASN A 173 15.26 5.08 -0.45
N ASP A 174 16.43 4.52 -0.11
CA ASP A 174 17.75 5.19 -0.14
C ASP A 174 17.78 6.55 0.58
N GLY A 175 16.86 6.77 1.54
CA GLY A 175 16.76 8.01 2.32
C GLY A 175 16.04 9.13 1.59
N ARG A 176 15.43 8.85 0.42
CA ARG A 176 14.71 9.83 -0.40
C ARG A 176 13.43 10.31 0.28
N VAL A 177 12.72 9.39 0.95
CA VAL A 177 11.53 9.69 1.74
C VAL A 177 11.89 9.74 3.23
N ALA A 178 11.70 10.91 3.84
CA ALA A 178 11.95 11.11 5.26
C ALA A 178 10.99 10.28 6.12
N GLY A 179 11.53 9.59 7.14
CA GLY A 179 10.74 8.74 8.03
C GLY A 179 10.47 7.31 7.53
N ILE A 180 10.97 6.94 6.34
CA ILE A 180 10.90 5.59 5.79
C ILE A 180 12.28 4.92 5.85
N ALA A 181 12.31 3.63 6.20
CA ALA A 181 13.55 2.87 6.32
C ALA A 181 14.36 2.86 5.00
N LEU A 182 15.68 3.01 5.10
CA LEU A 182 16.62 3.06 3.96
C LEU A 182 16.45 1.84 3.03
N GLY A 183 16.60 0.62 3.59
CA GLY A 183 16.52 -0.65 2.87
C GLY A 183 15.12 -1.24 2.76
N ASN A 184 14.10 -0.42 2.53
CA ASN A 184 12.71 -0.88 2.42
C ASN A 184 12.49 -1.70 1.13
N GLN A 185 12.73 -3.01 1.19
CA GLN A 185 12.56 -3.94 0.07
C GLN A 185 11.11 -4.42 -0.06
N LEU A 186 10.34 -3.74 -0.91
CA LEU A 186 8.93 -4.06 -1.15
C LEU A 186 8.71 -5.04 -2.32
N GLY A 187 9.68 -5.19 -3.22
CA GLY A 187 9.55 -5.97 -4.46
C GLY A 187 9.00 -7.40 -4.29
N PRO A 188 9.51 -8.22 -3.36
CA PRO A 188 8.95 -9.55 -3.11
C PRO A 188 7.49 -9.51 -2.67
N GLY A 189 7.14 -8.58 -1.77
CA GLY A 189 5.77 -8.40 -1.30
C GLY A 189 4.81 -7.93 -2.41
N ILE A 190 5.27 -6.99 -3.24
CA ILE A 190 4.51 -6.49 -4.41
C ILE A 190 4.19 -7.64 -5.37
N LYS A 191 5.18 -8.49 -5.69
CA LYS A 191 4.98 -9.68 -6.55
C LYS A 191 3.94 -10.64 -5.97
N VAL A 192 4.00 -10.90 -4.67
CA VAL A 192 3.10 -11.85 -4.00
C VAL A 192 1.68 -11.30 -3.89
N ALA A 193 1.52 -10.01 -3.60
CA ALA A 193 0.22 -9.41 -3.37
C ALA A 193 -0.50 -8.96 -4.65
N SER A 194 0.21 -8.73 -5.75
CA SER A 194 -0.40 -8.24 -6.99
C SER A 194 -1.25 -9.30 -7.70
N LEU A 195 -2.45 -8.90 -8.11
CA LEU A 195 -3.31 -9.67 -9.02
C LEU A 195 -2.93 -9.36 -10.48
N PRO A 196 -2.89 -10.37 -11.39
CA PRO A 196 -2.41 -10.19 -12.77
C PRO A 196 -3.44 -9.56 -13.71
N GLU A 197 -4.73 -9.58 -13.34
CA GLU A 197 -5.87 -9.22 -14.19
C GLU A 197 -5.96 -7.74 -14.61
N LEU A 198 -5.23 -6.84 -13.94
CA LEU A 198 -5.21 -5.41 -14.26
C LEU A 198 -4.05 -5.02 -15.19
N GLY A 199 -3.38 -5.99 -15.83
CA GLY A 199 -2.29 -5.74 -16.77
C GLY A 199 -0.90 -5.87 -16.13
N PRO A 200 0.18 -5.54 -16.88
CA PRO A 200 1.55 -5.70 -16.42
C PRO A 200 1.87 -4.81 -15.21
N GLY A 201 3.02 -5.06 -14.57
CA GLY A 201 3.42 -4.34 -13.35
C GLY A 201 2.87 -4.95 -12.06
N GLY A 202 2.99 -4.20 -10.97
CA GLY A 202 2.50 -4.55 -9.65
C GLY A 202 1.72 -3.42 -9.01
N SER A 203 0.96 -3.74 -7.98
CA SER A 203 0.22 -2.81 -7.14
C SER A 203 0.73 -2.85 -5.70
N TRP A 204 0.64 -1.74 -4.98
CA TRP A 204 0.98 -1.66 -3.56
C TRP A 204 0.32 -0.47 -2.87
N SER A 205 -0.01 -0.59 -1.58
CA SER A 205 -0.39 0.56 -0.73
C SER A 205 0.87 1.21 -0.16
N THR A 206 1.27 2.34 -0.72
CA THR A 206 2.46 3.07 -0.31
C THR A 206 2.14 4.13 0.74
N CYS A 207 3.19 4.62 1.40
CA CYS A 207 3.07 5.64 2.43
C CYS A 207 2.95 7.03 1.80
N ALA A 208 1.91 7.79 2.17
CA ALA A 208 1.59 9.14 1.70
C ALA A 208 2.40 10.25 2.38
N MET A 209 3.37 9.92 3.22
CA MET A 209 4.16 10.92 3.96
C MET A 209 4.93 11.82 3.00
N GLY A 210 4.69 13.13 3.04
CA GLY A 210 5.28 14.10 2.12
C GLY A 210 4.46 14.37 0.85
N CYS A 211 3.26 13.81 0.74
CA CYS A 211 2.39 14.01 -0.44
C CYS A 211 1.91 15.46 -0.62
N ASN A 212 1.92 16.27 0.45
CA ASN A 212 1.55 17.68 0.44
C ASN A 212 2.73 18.64 0.17
N THR A 213 3.89 18.12 -0.25
CA THR A 213 5.05 18.97 -0.57
C THR A 213 4.94 19.54 -1.98
N GLU A 214 5.38 20.79 -2.14
CA GLU A 214 5.45 21.49 -3.43
C GLU A 214 6.91 21.67 -3.89
N PRO A 215 7.21 21.73 -5.21
CA PRO A 215 6.27 21.73 -6.33
C PRO A 215 5.76 20.33 -6.74
N LYS A 216 6.25 19.27 -6.10
CA LYS A 216 5.83 17.88 -6.37
C LYS A 216 5.76 17.08 -5.07
N PRO A 217 4.81 16.12 -4.98
CA PRO A 217 4.74 15.17 -3.88
C PRO A 217 6.07 14.46 -3.64
N ARG A 218 6.40 14.25 -2.36
CA ARG A 218 7.65 13.59 -1.91
C ARG A 218 7.40 12.30 -1.15
N ASP A 219 6.26 11.67 -1.44
CA ASP A 219 5.86 10.40 -0.84
C ASP A 219 6.56 9.19 -1.50
N VAL A 220 6.25 7.99 -0.99
CA VAL A 220 6.89 6.75 -1.43
C VAL A 220 6.57 6.44 -2.89
N ALA A 221 5.34 6.69 -3.35
CA ALA A 221 4.96 6.43 -4.74
C ALA A 221 5.86 7.23 -5.71
N HIS A 222 5.98 8.53 -5.44
CA HIS A 222 6.65 9.46 -6.34
C HIS A 222 8.18 9.40 -6.25
N LEU A 223 8.75 9.18 -5.05
CA LEU A 223 10.22 9.19 -4.89
C LEU A 223 10.88 7.82 -5.02
N GLN A 224 10.32 6.78 -4.39
CA GLN A 224 10.94 5.44 -4.39
C GLN A 224 10.66 4.74 -5.71
N PHE A 225 9.41 4.75 -6.15
CA PHE A 225 8.97 4.03 -7.35
C PHE A 225 8.91 4.90 -8.60
N GLN A 226 9.04 6.22 -8.49
CA GLN A 226 8.80 7.14 -9.60
C GLN A 226 7.50 6.81 -10.33
N SER A 227 6.44 6.58 -9.56
CA SER A 227 5.15 6.12 -10.04
C SER A 227 4.06 7.07 -9.62
N ARG A 228 3.08 7.29 -10.50
CA ARG A 228 1.80 7.89 -10.11
C ARG A 228 1.03 6.94 -9.21
N ILE A 229 0.16 7.52 -8.40
CA ILE A 229 -0.90 6.81 -7.68
C ILE A 229 -2.11 6.59 -8.58
N ALA A 230 -2.66 5.38 -8.52
CA ALA A 230 -3.91 5.03 -9.18
C ALA A 230 -5.08 5.68 -8.44
N PHE A 231 -5.10 5.56 -7.10
CA PHE A 231 -5.96 6.36 -6.23
C PHE A 231 -5.33 6.54 -4.84
N LYS A 232 -5.79 7.56 -4.12
CA LYS A 232 -5.50 7.85 -2.72
C LYS A 232 -6.79 7.95 -1.93
N LEU A 233 -6.85 7.32 -0.76
CA LEU A 233 -7.97 7.45 0.17
C LEU A 233 -7.77 8.66 1.09
N VAL A 234 -8.77 9.53 1.12
CA VAL A 234 -8.80 10.73 1.96
C VAL A 234 -10.08 10.77 2.78
N TRP A 235 -9.97 10.85 4.10
CA TRP A 235 -11.12 11.00 5.00
C TRP A 235 -11.67 12.42 4.99
N VAL A 236 -13.00 12.54 5.04
CA VAL A 236 -13.75 13.79 4.83
C VAL A 236 -14.02 14.49 6.18
N PRO A 237 -13.58 15.75 6.37
CA PRO A 237 -13.91 16.52 7.57
C PRO A 237 -15.38 16.99 7.57
N PRO A 238 -15.94 17.40 8.72
CA PRO A 238 -15.34 17.44 10.05
C PRO A 238 -15.53 16.15 10.88
N ASP A 239 -16.44 15.26 10.48
CA ASP A 239 -16.82 14.09 11.29
C ASP A 239 -16.00 12.84 10.95
N PHE A 240 -15.35 12.84 9.77
CA PHE A 240 -14.51 11.74 9.30
C PHE A 240 -15.27 10.41 9.28
N THR A 241 -16.55 10.44 8.88
CA THR A 241 -17.41 9.26 8.68
C THR A 241 -17.46 8.82 7.21
N GLU A 242 -16.98 9.67 6.31
CA GLU A 242 -16.93 9.42 4.87
C GLU A 242 -15.50 9.57 4.36
N PHE A 243 -15.19 8.93 3.23
CA PHE A 243 -13.94 9.12 2.51
C PHE A 243 -14.20 9.40 1.04
N VAL A 244 -13.22 10.01 0.39
CA VAL A 244 -13.12 10.11 -1.06
C VAL A 244 -11.90 9.34 -1.55
N LEU A 245 -12.00 8.80 -2.76
CA LEU A 245 -10.88 8.33 -3.55
C LEU A 245 -10.57 9.39 -4.58
N VAL A 246 -9.33 9.86 -4.59
CA VAL A 246 -8.83 10.80 -5.59
C VAL A 246 -7.68 10.21 -6.36
N ASP A 247 -7.50 10.63 -7.60
CA ASP A 247 -6.39 10.20 -8.44
C ASP A 247 -5.10 10.99 -8.15
N ASP A 248 -4.03 10.76 -8.92
CA ASP A 248 -2.77 11.49 -8.74
C ASP A 248 -2.86 13.00 -8.98
N ALA A 249 -3.78 13.45 -9.84
CA ALA A 249 -4.03 14.88 -10.06
C ALA A 249 -4.89 15.50 -8.94
N GLY A 250 -5.43 14.68 -8.03
CA GLY A 250 -6.40 15.10 -7.02
C GLY A 250 -7.84 15.11 -7.56
N GLU A 251 -8.10 14.49 -8.71
CA GLU A 251 -9.44 14.39 -9.29
C GLU A 251 -10.26 13.31 -8.60
N PHE A 252 -11.56 13.59 -8.43
CA PHE A 252 -12.49 12.67 -7.82
C PHE A 252 -12.64 11.36 -8.62
N LEU A 253 -12.62 10.23 -7.91
CA LEU A 253 -12.90 8.90 -8.47
C LEU A 253 -14.14 8.26 -7.85
N ALA A 254 -14.27 8.30 -6.53
CA ALA A 254 -15.36 7.68 -5.79
C ALA A 254 -15.48 8.27 -4.38
N ALA A 255 -16.60 8.00 -3.70
CA ALA A 255 -16.77 8.27 -2.28
C ALA A 255 -17.41 7.05 -1.58
N GLY A 256 -17.27 7.00 -0.26
CA GLY A 256 -17.84 5.93 0.55
C GLY A 256 -18.17 6.40 1.96
N SER A 257 -19.15 5.74 2.57
CA SER A 257 -19.61 6.01 3.94
C SER A 257 -19.55 4.71 4.75
N PRO A 258 -18.35 4.22 5.09
CA PRO A 258 -18.18 2.95 5.78
C PRO A 258 -18.55 3.05 7.27
N THR A 259 -18.84 1.91 7.87
CA THR A 259 -19.19 1.72 9.27
C THR A 259 -18.42 0.51 9.83
N GLY A 260 -18.74 0.07 11.05
CA GLY A 260 -18.16 -1.15 11.63
C GLY A 260 -17.07 -0.89 12.68
N MET A 261 -16.76 -1.92 13.45
CA MET A 261 -15.84 -1.85 14.60
C MET A 261 -14.35 -1.80 14.19
N SER A 262 -14.02 -2.33 13.01
CA SER A 262 -12.68 -2.35 12.46
C SER A 262 -12.30 -1.05 11.73
N LEU A 263 -13.23 -0.10 11.63
CA LEU A 263 -13.00 1.20 11.01
C LEU A 263 -11.78 1.88 11.64
N PRO A 264 -10.86 2.50 10.87
CA PRO A 264 -9.69 3.17 11.44
C PRO A 264 -10.13 4.19 12.48
N SER A 265 -9.45 4.26 13.63
CA SER A 265 -9.86 5.15 14.71
C SER A 265 -10.02 6.60 14.24
N LEU A 266 -10.91 7.38 14.88
CA LEU A 266 -11.11 8.79 14.53
C LEU A 266 -9.78 9.57 14.45
N ARG A 267 -8.82 9.27 15.34
CA ARG A 267 -7.49 9.85 15.33
C ARG A 267 -6.72 9.57 14.04
N GLU A 268 -6.76 8.35 13.52
CA GLU A 268 -6.08 7.97 12.27
C GLU A 268 -6.72 8.66 11.06
N ARG A 269 -8.06 8.71 11.03
CA ARG A 269 -8.81 9.39 9.95
C ARG A 269 -8.54 10.90 9.92
N GLN A 270 -8.49 11.54 11.09
CA GLN A 270 -8.09 12.94 11.22
C GLN A 270 -6.63 13.17 10.81
N ARG A 271 -5.71 12.25 11.13
CA ARG A 271 -4.30 12.35 10.73
C ARG A 271 -4.12 12.20 9.24
N ASN A 272 -4.89 11.32 8.61
CA ASN A 272 -4.92 11.14 7.16
C ASN A 272 -5.31 12.45 6.46
N TYR A 273 -6.42 13.06 6.86
CA TYR A 273 -6.83 14.35 6.28
C TYR A 273 -5.80 15.46 6.55
N ARG A 274 -5.29 15.56 7.78
CA ARG A 274 -4.23 16.53 8.13
C ARG A 274 -2.98 16.39 7.28
N LEU A 275 -2.66 15.18 6.81
CA LEU A 275 -1.50 14.93 5.95
C LEU A 275 -1.68 15.55 4.55
N VAL A 276 -2.91 15.55 4.02
CA VAL A 276 -3.22 16.08 2.68
C VAL A 276 -3.73 17.53 2.70
N GLN A 277 -4.07 18.06 3.88
CA GLN A 277 -4.68 19.37 4.04
C GLN A 277 -3.86 20.46 3.33
N GLY A 278 -4.54 21.29 2.53
CA GLY A 278 -3.92 22.36 1.75
C GLY A 278 -3.22 21.91 0.46
N SER A 279 -3.22 20.61 0.14
CA SER A 279 -2.71 20.08 -1.13
C SER A 279 -3.83 19.79 -2.14
N LYS A 280 -3.46 19.47 -3.38
CA LYS A 280 -4.40 19.02 -4.43
C LYS A 280 -5.28 17.84 -4.01
N TYR A 281 -4.78 16.97 -3.12
CA TYR A 281 -5.49 15.78 -2.66
C TYR A 281 -6.62 16.07 -1.66
N ALA A 282 -6.65 17.25 -1.03
CA ALA A 282 -7.70 17.60 -0.06
C ALA A 282 -8.97 18.17 -0.71
N LYS A 283 -8.88 18.67 -1.96
CA LYS A 283 -9.93 19.47 -2.61
C LYS A 283 -11.30 18.81 -2.60
N GLU A 284 -11.38 17.55 -3.00
CA GLU A 284 -12.65 16.82 -3.10
C GLU A 284 -13.21 16.43 -1.72
N ALA A 285 -12.33 16.16 -0.75
CA ALA A 285 -12.74 15.94 0.63
C ALA A 285 -13.31 17.22 1.26
N ASP A 286 -12.69 18.37 0.97
CA ASP A 286 -13.19 19.68 1.42
C ASP A 286 -14.56 19.95 0.81
N LEU A 287 -14.71 19.77 -0.51
CA LEU A 287 -15.98 19.98 -1.20
C LEU A 287 -17.10 19.13 -0.60
N LEU A 288 -16.86 17.83 -0.42
CA LEU A 288 -17.85 16.92 0.15
C LEU A 288 -18.18 17.30 1.60
N GLY A 289 -17.18 17.65 2.41
CA GLY A 289 -17.38 18.11 3.79
C GLY A 289 -18.26 19.36 3.90
N HIS A 290 -18.07 20.33 3.01
CA HIS A 290 -18.93 21.52 2.95
C HIS A 290 -20.37 21.17 2.57
N LEU A 291 -20.57 20.28 1.59
CA LEU A 291 -21.89 19.83 1.17
C LEU A 291 -22.62 19.08 2.30
N MET A 292 -21.92 18.25 3.06
CA MET A 292 -22.47 17.55 4.22
C MET A 292 -22.88 18.53 5.32
N ALA A 293 -22.06 19.54 5.61
CA ALA A 293 -22.39 20.57 6.58
C ALA A 293 -23.64 21.36 6.19
N GLN A 294 -23.76 21.75 4.92
CA GLN A 294 -24.95 22.43 4.40
C GLN A 294 -26.22 21.58 4.55
N ARG A 295 -26.16 20.28 4.23
CA ARG A 295 -27.30 19.37 4.40
C ARG A 295 -27.74 19.24 5.86
N ARG A 296 -26.80 19.23 6.81
CA ARG A 296 -27.13 19.19 8.23
C ARG A 296 -27.80 20.47 8.71
N HIS A 297 -27.29 21.63 8.29
CA HIS A 297 -27.91 22.90 8.62
C HIS A 297 -29.34 23.00 8.04
N ALA A 298 -29.54 22.51 6.82
CA ALA A 298 -30.86 22.46 6.21
C ALA A 298 -31.82 21.51 6.96
N ALA A 299 -31.35 20.33 7.39
CA ALA A 299 -32.16 19.39 8.14
C ALA A 299 -32.57 19.94 9.53
N ALA A 300 -31.64 20.56 10.25
CA ALA A 300 -31.93 21.14 11.58
C ALA A 300 -32.95 22.29 11.50
N ALA A 301 -32.97 23.06 10.41
CA ALA A 301 -33.94 24.14 10.24
C ALA A 301 -35.37 23.65 9.99
N VAL A 302 -35.55 22.42 9.51
CA VAL A 302 -36.89 21.81 9.32
C VAL A 302 -37.47 21.34 10.65
N ASP A 303 -36.61 20.86 11.56
CA ASP A 303 -37.04 20.33 12.87
C ASP A 303 -37.44 21.44 13.87
N ASP A 304 -37.02 22.70 13.65
CA ASP A 304 -37.36 23.84 14.51
C ASP A 304 -38.74 24.48 14.18
N ASP A 305 -39.37 24.07 13.07
CA ASP A 305 -40.67 24.59 12.59
C ASP A 305 -41.87 23.64 12.90
N GLU A 306 -41.64 22.49 13.56
CA GLU A 306 -42.68 21.55 14.07
C GLU A 306 -42.92 21.67 15.58
#